data_AF-A0A0Q8LB25-F1
#
_entry.id   AF-A0A0Q8LB25-F1
#
_cell.length_a   1.000
_cell.length_b   1.000
_cell.length_c   1.000
_cell.angle_alpha   90.00
_cell.angle_beta   90.00
_cell.angle_gamma   90.00
#
_symmetry.space_group_name_H-M   'P 1'
#
loop_
_entity.id
_entity.type
_entity.pdbx_description
1 polymer ?
#
loop_
_entity_poly.entity_id
_entity_poly.type
_entity_poly.pdbx_seq_one_letter_code
_entity_poly.pdbx_strand_id
1 'polypeptide(L)' 'MNGDFRGLAPIIIFSGTLDLFYPDCVDMATKAWAAGVAVELHLKQGQPHNYPGMPTPEGREARTTILRAVA' A
#
# COMPACT_ATOMS: atom_id res chain seq x y z
N MET A 1 0.73 -14.53 -5.02
CA MET A 1 0.41 -13.55 -6.09
C MET A 1 0.54 -14.22 -7.45
N ASN A 2 -0.58 -14.49 -8.13
CA ASN A 2 -0.62 -15.20 -9.42
C ASN A 2 -1.10 -14.33 -10.60
N GLY A 3 -1.48 -13.06 -10.34
CA GLY A 3 -1.88 -12.11 -11.38
C GLY A 3 -0.67 -11.42 -12.01
N ASP A 4 -0.82 -11.01 -13.27
CA ASP A 4 0.17 -10.22 -14.00
C ASP A 4 -0.03 -8.71 -13.72
N PHE A 5 1.08 -7.99 -13.54
CA PHE A 5 1.08 -6.55 -13.26
C PHE A 5 1.36 -5.69 -14.51
N ARG A 6 1.78 -6.28 -15.63
CA ARG A 6 2.12 -5.52 -16.83
C ARG A 6 0.93 -4.69 -17.34
N GLY A 7 1.20 -3.42 -17.62
CA GLY A 7 0.20 -2.50 -18.18
C GLY A 7 -0.85 -1.98 -17.18
N LEU A 8 -0.71 -2.29 -15.89
CA LEU A 8 -1.56 -1.68 -14.86
C LEU A 8 -1.23 -0.19 -14.66
N ALA A 9 -2.24 0.56 -14.24
CA ALA A 9 -2.07 1.94 -13.80
C ALA A 9 -1.19 2.02 -12.53
N PRO A 10 -0.67 3.20 -12.16
CA PRO A 10 0.07 3.39 -10.92
C PRO A 10 -0.69 2.89 -9.68
N ILE A 11 0.03 2.32 -8.73
CA ILE A 11 -0.53 1.67 -7.53
C ILE A 11 0.00 2.37 -6.28
N ILE A 12 -0.88 2.61 -5.30
CA ILE A 12 -0.48 3.03 -3.95
C ILE A 12 -0.90 1.93 -2.98
N ILE A 13 0.04 1.47 -2.14
CA ILE A 13 -0.15 0.40 -1.17
C ILE A 13 0.13 0.96 0.22
N PHE A 14 -0.74 0.67 1.18
CA PHE A 14 -0.53 0.97 2.59
C PHE A 14 -0.56 -0.32 3.40
N SER A 15 0.45 -0.54 4.25
CA SER A 15 0.49 -1.69 5.15
C SER A 15 1.08 -1.32 6.52
N GLY A 16 0.47 -1.82 7.58
CA GLY A 16 1.08 -1.82 8.91
C GLY A 16 2.04 -3.00 9.06
N THR A 17 3.01 -2.94 9.97
CA THR A 17 3.94 -4.08 10.20
C THR A 17 3.40 -5.12 11.20
N LEU A 18 2.26 -4.85 11.85
CA LEU A 18 1.50 -5.83 12.65
C LEU A 18 0.27 -6.33 11.87
N ASP A 19 0.36 -6.33 10.54
CA ASP A 19 -0.61 -6.91 9.62
C ASP A 19 -0.10 -8.29 9.17
N LEU A 20 -0.97 -9.31 9.17
CA LEU A 20 -0.65 -10.64 8.65
C LEU A 20 -0.19 -10.58 7.19
N PHE A 21 -0.78 -9.67 6.41
CA PHE A 21 -0.51 -9.51 4.98
C PHE A 21 0.64 -8.55 4.67
N TYR A 22 1.36 -8.06 5.69
CA TYR A 22 2.52 -7.19 5.47
C TYR A 22 3.54 -7.77 4.46
N PRO A 23 3.97 -9.04 4.58
CA PRO A 23 4.87 -9.64 3.59
C PRO A 23 4.25 -9.67 2.18
N ASP A 24 2.95 -9.96 2.06
CA ASP A 24 2.26 -9.99 0.76
C ASP A 24 2.24 -8.61 0.09
N CYS A 25 2.09 -7.53 0.87
CA CYS A 25 2.17 -6.16 0.35
C CYS A 25 3.57 -5.82 -0.19
N VAL A 26 4.63 -6.26 0.50
CA VAL A 26 6.03 -6.09 0.04
C VAL A 26 6.28 -6.90 -1.23
N ASP A 27 5.80 -8.14 -1.28
CA ASP A 27 5.89 -8.99 -2.46
C ASP A 27 5.09 -8.42 -3.64
N MET A 28 3.93 -7.81 -3.38
CA MET A 28 3.13 -7.12 -4.40
C MET A 28 3.94 -5.99 -5.04
N ALA A 29 4.47 -5.09 -4.20
CA ALA A 29 5.22 -3.93 -4.66
C ALA A 29 6.44 -4.36 -5.48
N THR A 30 7.18 -5.35 -4.98
CA THR A 30 8.36 -5.91 -5.67
C THR A 30 8.00 -6.45 -7.05
N LYS A 31 6.92 -7.24 -7.16
CA LYS A 31 6.48 -7.81 -8.45
C LYS A 31 5.96 -6.75 -9.41
N ALA A 32 5.22 -5.77 -8.91
CA ALA A 32 4.70 -4.67 -9.71
C ALA A 32 5.81 -3.74 -10.25
N TRP A 33 6.79 -3.38 -9.41
CA TRP A 33 7.98 -2.65 -9.85
C TRP A 33 8.76 -3.41 -10.93
N ALA A 34 8.95 -4.72 -10.75
CA ALA A 34 9.63 -5.56 -11.75
C ALA A 34 8.87 -5.63 -13.09
N ALA A 35 7.54 -5.45 -13.07
CA ALA A 35 6.70 -5.36 -14.25
C ALA A 35 6.65 -3.93 -14.87
N GLY A 36 7.40 -2.97 -14.32
CA GLY A 36 7.46 -1.59 -14.79
C GLY A 36 6.32 -0.70 -14.31
N VAL A 37 5.52 -1.14 -13.33
CA VAL A 37 4.43 -0.34 -12.75
C VAL A 37 4.99 0.62 -11.71
N ALA A 38 4.54 1.88 -11.75
CA ALA A 38 4.84 2.83 -10.68
C ALA A 38 4.08 2.43 -9.41
N VAL A 39 4.82 2.17 -8.33
CA VAL A 39 4.22 1.82 -7.03
C VAL A 39 4.77 2.70 -5.92
N GLU A 40 3.87 3.26 -5.12
CA GLU A 40 4.17 3.89 -3.83
C GLU A 40 3.80 2.93 -2.70
N LEU A 41 4.79 2.51 -1.90
CA LEU A 41 4.58 1.61 -0.76
C LEU A 41 4.75 2.37 0.56
N HIS A 42 3.66 2.51 1.31
CA HIS A 42 3.61 3.16 2.61
C HIS A 42 3.53 2.13 3.75
N LEU A 43 4.69 1.80 4.30
CA LEU A 43 4.79 0.96 5.49
C LEU A 43 4.73 1.82 6.76
N LYS A 44 3.92 1.41 7.73
CA LYS A 44 3.83 2.06 9.05
C LYS A 44 4.14 1.07 10.16
N GLN A 45 5.26 1.30 10.84
CA GLN A 45 5.73 0.46 11.94
C GLN A 45 4.67 0.38 13.06
N GLY A 46 4.42 -0.83 13.55
CA GLY A 46 3.53 -1.07 14.70
C GLY A 46 2.04 -0.94 14.40
N GLN A 47 1.65 -0.62 13.18
CA GLN A 47 0.23 -0.48 12.83
C GLN A 47 -0.41 -1.83 12.48
N PRO A 48 -1.70 -2.02 12.81
CA PRO A 48 -2.43 -3.26 12.52
C PRO A 48 -2.93 -3.28 11.07
N HIS A 49 -3.61 -4.38 10.73
CA HIS A 49 -4.37 -4.48 9.49
C HIS A 49 -5.32 -3.29 9.29
N ASN A 50 -5.32 -2.76 8.07
CA ASN A 50 -6.20 -1.65 7.67
C ASN A 50 -6.04 -0.36 8.50
N TYR A 51 -4.83 -0.06 8.99
CA TYR A 51 -4.55 1.22 9.67
C TYR A 51 -4.98 2.50 8.91
N PRO A 52 -4.93 2.57 7.56
CA PRO A 52 -5.37 3.76 6.83
C PRO A 52 -6.85 4.10 7.08
N GLY A 53 -7.68 3.08 7.31
CA GLY A 53 -9.10 3.25 7.59
C GLY A 53 -9.41 3.74 9.01
N MET A 54 -8.45 3.63 9.95
CA MET A 54 -8.71 3.87 11.36
C MET A 54 -8.86 5.36 11.71
N PRO A 55 -9.63 5.71 12.76
CA PRO A 55 -9.77 7.10 13.23
C PRO A 55 -8.57 7.60 14.05
N THR A 56 -7.36 7.15 13.73
CA THR A 56 -6.09 7.51 14.40
C THR A 56 -5.36 8.64 13.64
N PRO A 57 -4.34 9.28 14.24
CA PRO A 57 -3.46 10.20 13.51
C PRO A 57 -2.88 9.58 12.23
N GLU A 58 -2.36 8.37 12.32
CA GLU A 58 -1.74 7.65 11.21
C GLU A 58 -2.76 7.33 10.10
N GLY A 59 -3.98 6.95 10.47
CA GLY A 59 -5.07 6.76 9.51
C GLY A 59 -5.49 8.06 8.83
N ARG A 60 -5.49 9.20 9.55
CA ARG A 60 -5.75 10.53 8.94
C ARG A 60 -4.64 10.92 7.96
N GLU A 61 -3.38 10.68 8.29
CA GLU A 61 -2.25 10.91 7.39
C GLU A 61 -2.42 10.09 6.09
N ALA A 62 -2.67 8.79 6.22
CA ALA A 62 -2.86 7.91 5.06
C ALA A 62 -4.05 8.33 4.19
N ARG A 63 -5.20 8.66 4.79
CA ARG A 63 -6.37 9.19 4.05
C ARG A 63 -6.07 10.50 3.34
N THR A 64 -5.25 11.36 3.92
CA THR A 64 -4.83 12.61 3.26
C THR A 64 -4.06 12.31 1.97
N THR A 65 -3.14 11.33 2.00
CA THR A 65 -2.43 10.87 0.80
C THR A 65 -3.39 10.27 -0.22
N ILE A 66 -4.31 9.38 0.20
CA ILE A 66 -5.29 8.76 -0.69
C ILE A 66 -6.16 9.83 -1.39
N LEU A 67 -6.67 10.81 -0.64
CA LEU A 67 -7.50 11.88 -1.20
C LEU A 67 -6.75 12.73 -2.22
N ARG A 68 -5.44 12.96 -2.03
CA ARG A 68 -4.61 13.67 -3.00
C ARG A 68 -4.38 12.87 -4.29
N ALA A 69 -4.34 11.55 -4.20
CA ALA A 69 -4.09 10.69 -5.35
C ALA A 69 -5.31 10.51 -6.27
N VAL A 70 -6.52 10.83 -5.78
CA VAL A 70 -7.77 10.69 -6.53
C VAL A 70 -8.41 12.04 -6.93
N ALA A 71 -7.81 13.15 -6.50
CA ALA A 71 -8.21 14.50 -6.88
C ALA A 71 -7.61 14.88 -8.24
#